data_AF-A0A317JKP0-F1
#
_entry.id   AF-A0A317JKP0-F1
#
_cell.length_a   1.000
_cell.length_b   1.000
_cell.length_c   1.000
_cell.angle_alpha   90.00
_cell.angle_beta   90.00
_cell.angle_gamma   90.00
#
_symmetry.space_group_name_H-M   'P 1'
#
loop_
_entity.id
_entity.type
_entity.pdbx_description
1 polymer ?
#
loop_
_entity_poly.entity_id
_entity_poly.type
_entity_poly.pdbx_seq_one_letter_code
_entity_poly.pdbx_strand_id
1 'polypeptide(L)'
;MKSVTEFPNLTLSKALQTKTSLLSEGKTPEEVQAHLGESFKLEGEKLKHFIHALEVAGQNPEKLKRVLVLTYGEGEAVPSQATKFDEHYYLPEYLLEARSASSSSDRGGKSGGRRGGPRRGANREKGGGSPWGLSPEEKAAKAKAGVKPGAKPETKPS
;
A
#
# COMPACT_ATOMS: atom_id res chain seq x y z
N MET A 1 -22.48 -6.35 15.26
CA MET A 1 -21.39 -5.44 15.63
C MET A 1 -21.95 -4.03 15.74
N LYS A 2 -21.64 -3.31 16.82
CA LYS A 2 -21.94 -1.87 16.94
C LYS A 2 -20.63 -1.10 17.13
N SER A 3 -20.46 0.00 16.41
CA SER A 3 -19.35 0.92 16.67
C SER A 3 -19.76 1.90 17.76
N VAL A 4 -18.93 2.01 18.80
CA VAL A 4 -19.13 2.91 19.93
C VAL A 4 -18.50 4.26 19.64
N THR A 5 -17.22 4.25 19.25
CA THR A 5 -16.47 5.46 18.89
C THR A 5 -15.33 5.11 17.94
N GLU A 6 -14.84 6.09 17.20
CA GLU A 6 -13.64 5.97 16.39
C GLU A 6 -12.67 7.11 16.70
N PHE A 7 -11.37 6.81 16.60
CA PHE A 7 -10.32 7.79 16.80
C PHE A 7 -9.45 7.86 15.55
N PRO A 8 -9.42 9.00 14.83
CA PRO A 8 -8.60 9.14 13.63
C PRO A 8 -7.12 9.23 14.00
N ASN A 9 -6.24 8.76 13.11
CA ASN A 9 -4.80 8.76 13.35
C ASN A 9 -4.24 10.18 13.59
N LEU A 10 -4.84 11.23 12.99
CA LEU A 10 -4.41 12.61 13.23
C LEU A 10 -4.46 12.98 14.73
N THR A 11 -5.47 12.50 15.45
CA THR A 11 -5.62 12.73 16.89
C THR A 11 -4.73 11.80 17.69
N LEU A 12 -4.67 10.51 17.30
CA LEU A 12 -3.88 9.49 17.99
C LEU A 12 -2.38 9.79 17.92
N SER A 13 -1.86 10.19 16.76
CA SER A 13 -0.45 10.54 16.58
C SER A 13 -0.02 11.72 17.45
N LYS A 14 -0.82 12.80 17.51
CA LYS A 14 -0.58 13.93 18.41
C LYS A 14 -0.58 13.49 19.88
N ALA A 15 -1.57 12.71 20.27
CA ALA A 15 -1.67 12.22 21.64
C ALA A 15 -0.54 11.25 22.01
N LEU A 16 -0.06 10.41 21.09
CA LEU A 16 1.11 9.55 21.29
C LEU A 16 2.38 10.37 21.48
N GLN A 17 2.56 11.44 20.69
CA GLN A 17 3.66 12.38 20.87
C GLN A 17 3.59 13.05 22.25
N THR A 18 2.42 13.61 22.62
CA THR A 18 2.21 14.22 23.94
C THR A 18 2.43 13.22 25.07
N LYS A 19 1.89 11.99 24.97
CA LYS A 19 2.09 10.93 25.96
C LYS A 19 3.59 10.61 26.14
N THR A 20 4.33 10.50 25.04
CA THR A 20 5.77 10.23 25.08
C THR A 20 6.54 11.39 25.71
N SER A 21 6.20 12.63 25.37
CA SER A 21 6.78 13.83 26.00
C SER A 21 6.51 13.87 27.50
N LEU A 22 5.26 13.69 27.93
CA LEU A 22 4.90 13.72 29.36
C LEU A 22 5.54 12.58 30.15
N LEU A 23 5.64 11.38 29.56
CA LEU A 23 6.36 10.26 30.18
C LEU A 23 7.86 10.54 30.27
N SER A 24 8.45 11.19 29.27
CA SER A 24 9.86 11.61 29.32
C SER A 24 10.13 12.71 30.35
N GLU A 25 9.12 13.54 30.65
CA GLU A 25 9.14 14.51 31.74
C GLU A 25 8.99 13.86 33.13
N GLY A 26 8.79 12.53 33.19
CA GLY A 26 8.63 11.79 34.44
C GLY A 26 7.26 11.92 35.10
N LYS A 27 6.24 12.37 34.35
CA LYS A 27 4.87 12.46 34.86
C LYS A 27 4.28 11.07 35.11
N THR A 28 3.44 11.00 36.13
CA THR A 28 2.74 9.76 36.46
C THR A 28 1.68 9.42 35.39
N PRO A 29 1.29 8.14 35.25
CA PRO A 29 0.27 7.74 34.26
C PRO A 29 -1.08 8.46 34.45
N GLU A 30 -1.42 8.78 35.70
CA GLU A 30 -2.64 9.49 36.08
C GLU A 30 -2.63 10.95 35.61
N GLU A 31 -1.50 11.65 35.79
CA GLU A 31 -1.29 13.01 35.29
C GLU A 31 -1.27 13.06 33.76
N VAL A 32 -0.65 12.05 33.12
CA VAL A 32 -0.66 11.92 31.66
C VAL A 32 -2.09 11.77 31.15
N GLN A 33 -2.90 10.94 31.81
CA GLN A 33 -4.30 10.75 31.45
C GLN A 33 -5.13 12.02 31.63
N ALA A 34 -4.94 12.74 32.75
CA ALA A 34 -5.61 14.01 33.00
C ALA A 34 -5.24 15.06 31.94
N HIS A 35 -3.95 15.21 31.64
CA HIS A 35 -3.46 16.15 30.62
C HIS A 35 -3.99 15.81 29.22
N LEU A 36 -4.06 14.52 28.87
CA LEU A 36 -4.65 14.08 27.60
C LEU A 36 -6.16 14.35 27.56
N GLY A 37 -6.87 14.13 28.67
CA GLY A 37 -8.29 14.48 28.78
C GLY A 37 -8.55 15.96 28.53
N GLU A 38 -7.79 16.84 29.18
CA GLU A 38 -7.89 18.29 29.01
C GLU A 38 -7.50 18.74 27.60
N SER A 39 -6.36 18.25 27.08
CA SER A 39 -5.82 18.65 25.76
C SER A 39 -6.76 18.30 24.62
N PHE A 40 -7.43 17.14 24.70
CA PHE A 40 -8.32 16.64 23.66
C PHE A 40 -9.80 16.86 23.98
N LYS A 41 -10.13 17.49 25.13
CA LYS A 41 -11.49 17.71 25.62
C LYS A 41 -12.30 16.41 25.69
N LEU A 42 -11.68 15.37 26.24
CA LEU A 42 -12.25 14.04 26.40
C LEU A 42 -12.44 13.75 27.88
N GLU A 43 -13.63 13.30 28.24
CA GLU A 43 -14.00 13.02 29.62
C GLU A 43 -14.69 11.65 29.73
N GLY A 44 -14.67 11.09 30.95
CA GLY A 44 -15.37 9.86 31.30
C GLY A 44 -15.00 8.66 30.42
N GLU A 45 -16.01 7.98 29.90
CA GLU A 45 -15.87 6.75 29.12
C GLU A 45 -15.12 6.96 27.81
N LYS A 46 -15.31 8.12 27.16
CA LYS A 46 -14.61 8.45 25.91
C LYS A 46 -13.10 8.64 26.13
N LEU A 47 -12.70 9.21 27.27
CA LEU A 47 -11.29 9.28 27.65
C LEU A 47 -10.71 7.89 27.87
N LYS A 48 -11.42 7.01 28.58
CA LYS A 48 -11.00 5.61 28.78
C LYS A 48 -10.80 4.90 27.44
N HIS A 49 -11.76 5.01 26.52
CA HIS A 49 -11.61 4.46 25.18
C HIS A 49 -10.43 5.07 24.42
N PHE A 50 -10.19 6.38 24.57
CA PHE A 50 -9.07 7.04 23.93
C PHE A 50 -7.72 6.51 24.43
N ILE A 51 -7.56 6.32 25.74
CA ILE A 51 -6.32 5.78 26.32
C ILE A 51 -6.04 4.37 25.80
N HIS A 52 -7.02 3.47 25.82
CA HIS A 52 -6.86 2.13 25.25
C HIS A 52 -6.60 2.14 23.74
N ALA A 53 -7.23 3.07 23.01
CA ALA A 53 -6.95 3.25 21.59
C ALA A 53 -5.50 3.73 21.35
N LEU A 54 -4.93 4.55 22.23
CA LEU A 54 -3.52 4.95 22.16
C LEU A 54 -2.58 3.77 22.43
N GLU A 55 -2.94 2.87 23.34
CA GLU A 55 -2.15 1.66 23.60
C GLU A 55 -2.09 0.76 22.36
N VAL A 56 -3.22 0.56 21.68
CA VAL A 56 -3.27 -0.20 20.43
C VAL A 56 -2.54 0.52 19.30
N ALA A 57 -2.75 1.82 19.15
CA ALA A 57 -2.09 2.62 18.13
C ALA A 57 -0.56 2.70 18.31
N GLY A 58 -0.09 2.67 19.56
CA GLY A 58 1.33 2.70 19.89
C GLY A 58 2.10 1.43 19.50
N GLN A 59 1.41 0.30 19.33
CA GLN A 59 2.04 -0.95 18.90
C GLN A 59 2.48 -0.90 17.43
N ASN A 60 1.68 -0.25 16.59
CA ASN A 60 2.00 -0.08 15.17
C ASN A 60 1.39 1.25 14.66
N PRO A 61 2.11 2.37 14.81
CA PRO A 61 1.63 3.68 14.36
C PRO A 61 1.75 3.86 12.83
N GLU A 62 2.52 3.00 12.16
CA GLU A 62 2.77 3.14 10.72
C GLU A 62 1.52 2.85 9.91
N LYS A 63 1.18 3.76 8.99
CA LYS A 63 0.05 3.62 8.07
C LYS A 63 -1.31 3.48 8.77
N LEU A 64 -1.39 3.76 10.07
CA LEU A 64 -2.66 3.76 10.79
C LEU A 64 -3.58 4.83 10.18
N LYS A 65 -4.82 4.46 9.88
CA LYS A 65 -5.86 5.38 9.45
C LYS A 65 -6.68 5.84 10.64
N ARG A 66 -7.16 4.88 11.45
CA ARG A 66 -7.97 5.11 12.65
C ARG A 66 -7.98 3.86 13.53
N VAL A 67 -8.46 4.01 14.77
CA VAL A 67 -8.81 2.90 15.64
C VAL A 67 -10.33 2.94 15.88
N LEU A 68 -11.02 1.85 15.58
CA LEU A 68 -12.44 1.68 15.86
C LEU A 68 -12.65 0.96 17.18
N VAL A 69 -13.55 1.48 18.00
CA VAL A 69 -14.04 0.84 19.21
C VAL A 69 -15.38 0.20 18.89
N LEU A 70 -15.44 -1.11 19.07
CA LEU A 70 -16.54 -1.96 18.63
C LEU A 70 -17.02 -2.83 19.78
N THR A 71 -18.32 -3.05 19.83
CA THR A 71 -18.95 -4.06 20.69
C THR A 71 -19.49 -5.17 19.80
N TYR A 72 -19.12 -6.40 20.10
CA TYR A 72 -19.55 -7.59 19.37
C TYR A 72 -20.62 -8.33 20.17
N GLY A 73 -21.65 -8.82 19.47
CA GLY A 73 -22.66 -9.71 20.04
C GLY A 73 -22.17 -11.16 20.13
N GLU A 74 -22.90 -11.99 20.87
CA GLU A 74 -22.62 -13.44 20.94
C GLU A 74 -22.74 -14.07 19.55
N GLY A 75 -21.70 -14.80 19.13
CA GLY A 75 -21.64 -15.47 17.82
C GLY A 75 -21.08 -14.62 16.68
N GLU A 76 -20.68 -13.37 16.93
CA GLU A 76 -20.05 -12.53 15.90
C GLU A 76 -18.55 -12.80 15.77
N ALA A 77 -18.07 -12.91 14.51
CA ALA A 77 -16.66 -13.14 14.23
C ALA A 77 -15.84 -11.88 14.54
N VAL A 78 -14.97 -11.97 15.55
CA VAL A 78 -14.03 -10.90 15.91
C VAL A 78 -12.80 -10.98 14.98
N PRO A 79 -12.42 -9.89 14.31
CA PRO A 79 -11.19 -9.83 13.52
C PRO A 79 -9.97 -10.12 14.39
N SER A 80 -9.00 -10.86 13.85
CA SER A 80 -7.77 -11.24 14.57
C SER A 80 -6.89 -10.05 14.99
N GLN A 81 -7.07 -8.91 14.34
CA GLN A 81 -6.35 -7.67 14.65
C GLN A 81 -6.99 -6.86 15.77
N ALA A 82 -8.19 -7.24 16.24
CA ALA A 82 -8.87 -6.53 17.30
C ALA A 82 -8.31 -6.92 18.68
N THR A 83 -7.95 -5.91 19.48
CA THR A 83 -7.53 -6.10 20.87
C THR A 83 -8.72 -5.88 21.79
N LYS A 84 -9.00 -6.81 22.70
CA LYS A 84 -10.10 -6.69 23.66
C LYS A 84 -9.61 -5.95 24.91
N PHE A 85 -10.30 -4.87 25.28
CA PHE A 85 -10.17 -4.23 26.58
C PHE A 85 -11.55 -4.11 27.21
N ASP A 86 -11.69 -4.65 28.42
CA ASP A 86 -12.98 -4.79 29.12
C ASP A 86 -14.05 -5.48 28.25
N GLU A 87 -15.11 -4.75 27.92
CA GLU A 87 -16.25 -5.20 27.10
C GLU A 87 -16.12 -4.78 25.62
N HIS A 88 -15.07 -4.02 25.28
CA HIS A 88 -14.90 -3.39 23.98
C HIS A 88 -13.72 -3.96 23.21
N TYR A 89 -13.85 -3.95 21.90
CA TYR A 89 -12.84 -4.42 20.96
C TYR A 89 -12.29 -3.25 20.17
N TYR A 90 -10.98 -3.17 20.09
CA TYR A 90 -10.24 -2.07 19.50
C TYR A 90 -9.59 -2.56 18.22
N LEU A 91 -10.12 -2.14 17.08
CA LEU A 91 -9.66 -2.56 15.77
C LEU A 91 -8.84 -1.43 15.12
N PRO A 92 -7.51 -1.58 14.99
CA PRO A 92 -6.70 -0.66 14.21
C PRO A 92 -6.96 -0.89 12.72
N GLU A 93 -7.39 0.15 12.01
CA GLU A 93 -7.50 0.15 10.56
C GLU A 93 -6.30 0.85 9.95
N TYR A 94 -5.63 0.16 9.02
CA TYR A 94 -4.47 0.67 8.30
C TYR A 94 -4.84 1.09 6.88
N LEU A 95 -4.11 2.06 6.35
CA LEU A 95 -4.15 2.39 4.92
C LEU A 95 -3.64 1.18 4.14
N LEU A 96 -4.49 0.63 3.28
CA LEU A 96 -4.11 -0.43 2.36
C LEU A 96 -3.12 0.16 1.36
N GLU A 97 -1.86 -0.25 1.44
CA GLU A 97 -0.95 -0.08 0.31
C GLU A 97 -1.47 -0.97 -0.81
N ALA A 98 -1.72 -0.38 -1.98
CA ALA A 98 -1.94 -1.16 -3.18
C ALA A 98 -0.76 -2.13 -3.31
N ARG A 99 -1.03 -3.43 -3.21
CA ARG A 99 0.01 -4.45 -3.41
C ARG A 99 0.67 -4.14 -4.75
N SER A 100 1.95 -3.75 -4.71
CA SER A 100 2.74 -3.78 -5.93
C SER A 100 2.68 -5.23 -6.41
N ALA A 101 2.22 -5.44 -7.64
CA ALA A 101 2.15 -6.76 -8.22
C ALA A 101 3.57 -7.32 -8.19
N SER A 102 3.85 -8.24 -7.27
CA SER A 102 5.13 -8.94 -7.23
C SER A 102 5.23 -9.73 -8.53
N SER A 103 6.05 -9.26 -9.46
CA SER A 103 6.45 -10.05 -10.63
C SER A 103 7.21 -11.26 -10.11
N SER A 104 6.53 -12.39 -9.91
CA SER A 104 7.20 -13.65 -9.66
C SER A 104 7.90 -14.06 -10.95
N SER A 105 9.13 -13.59 -11.13
CA SER A 105 10.12 -14.37 -11.86
C SER A 105 10.34 -15.67 -11.06
N ASP A 106 10.57 -16.76 -11.81
CA ASP A 106 11.04 -18.06 -11.34
C ASP A 106 10.01 -19.06 -10.79
N ARG A 107 9.42 -19.82 -11.72
CA ARG A 107 9.31 -21.28 -11.58
C ARG A 107 9.70 -21.97 -12.88
N GLY A 108 10.97 -22.37 -12.95
CA GLY A 108 11.44 -23.41 -13.86
C GLY A 108 10.74 -24.74 -13.57
N GLY A 109 10.30 -25.42 -14.64
CA GLY A 109 9.57 -26.70 -14.58
C GLY A 109 9.83 -27.58 -15.81
N LYS A 110 11.08 -28.03 -15.95
CA LYS A 110 11.53 -29.38 -16.38
C LYS A 110 10.65 -30.22 -17.35
N SER A 111 11.22 -30.44 -18.54
CA SER A 111 11.33 -31.71 -19.28
C SER A 111 10.09 -32.59 -19.52
N GLY A 112 9.68 -32.69 -20.79
CA GLY A 112 8.79 -33.74 -21.32
C GLY A 112 8.95 -33.83 -22.84
N GLY A 113 9.58 -34.90 -23.32
CA GLY A 113 10.13 -34.99 -24.67
C GLY A 113 9.23 -35.56 -25.77
N ARG A 114 9.87 -35.64 -26.95
CA ARG A 114 9.65 -36.55 -28.10
C ARG A 114 9.11 -35.93 -29.40
N ARG A 115 10.07 -35.74 -30.32
CA ARG A 115 10.15 -36.18 -31.72
C ARG A 115 8.97 -35.87 -32.67
N GLY A 116 9.29 -35.19 -33.78
CA GLY A 116 8.44 -35.24 -34.98
C GLY A 116 8.80 -34.36 -36.18
N GLY A 117 9.99 -34.53 -36.78
CA GLY A 117 10.19 -34.41 -38.25
C GLY A 117 10.31 -32.99 -38.90
N PRO A 118 11.06 -32.87 -40.02
CA PRO A 118 11.42 -31.58 -40.60
C PRO A 118 10.40 -31.11 -41.64
N ARG A 119 9.97 -29.84 -41.59
CA ARG A 119 9.36 -29.19 -42.76
C ARG A 119 9.99 -27.84 -43.02
N ARG A 120 10.69 -27.84 -44.16
CA ARG A 120 11.09 -26.72 -45.02
C ARG A 120 10.15 -25.53 -44.93
N GLY A 121 10.76 -24.36 -44.93
CA GLY A 121 10.10 -23.08 -44.79
C GLY A 121 9.07 -22.76 -45.88
N ALA A 122 8.18 -21.86 -45.50
CA ALA A 122 7.50 -20.95 -46.40
C ALA A 122 7.10 -19.74 -45.56
N ASN A 123 7.77 -18.64 -45.87
CA ASN A 123 7.32 -17.26 -45.77
C ASN A 123 5.95 -17.03 -45.10
N ARG A 124 5.94 -16.43 -43.91
CA ARG A 124 4.84 -15.56 -43.50
C ARG A 124 5.39 -14.40 -42.68
N GLU A 125 5.65 -13.31 -43.39
CA GLU A 125 5.47 -11.97 -42.86
C GLU A 125 4.25 -11.92 -41.94
N LYS A 126 4.48 -11.78 -40.65
CA LYS A 126 3.55 -11.08 -39.76
C LYS A 126 4.35 -10.60 -38.57
N GLY A 127 4.67 -9.30 -38.63
CA GLY A 127 5.27 -8.59 -37.51
C GLY A 127 4.48 -8.89 -36.23
N GLY A 128 5.17 -9.50 -35.27
CA GLY A 128 4.72 -9.56 -33.90
C GLY A 128 4.81 -8.16 -33.32
N GLY A 129 3.82 -7.33 -33.64
CA GLY A 129 3.58 -6.10 -32.90
C GLY A 129 3.19 -6.50 -31.48
N SER A 130 4.00 -6.08 -30.52
CA SER A 130 3.62 -6.08 -29.10
C SER A 130 2.21 -5.47 -28.95
N PRO A 131 1.33 -6.05 -28.11
CA PRO A 131 -0.06 -5.60 -27.96
C PRO A 131 -0.20 -4.20 -27.35
N TRP A 132 0.90 -3.61 -26.89
CA TRP A 132 1.01 -2.21 -26.50
C TRP A 132 2.06 -1.59 -27.42
N GLY A 133 1.64 -0.60 -28.21
CA GLY A 133 2.31 -0.16 -29.44
C GLY A 133 3.81 0.15 -29.38
N LEU A 134 4.40 0.19 -30.57
CA LEU A 134 5.82 0.46 -30.89
C LEU A 134 6.49 1.45 -29.93
N SER A 135 7.62 1.04 -29.36
CA SER A 135 8.48 1.88 -28.53
C SER A 135 9.03 3.07 -29.36
N PRO A 136 9.29 4.25 -28.77
CA PRO A 136 9.72 5.44 -29.51
C PRO A 136 10.95 5.22 -30.43
N GLU A 137 11.85 4.30 -30.06
CA GLU A 137 13.00 3.92 -30.89
C GLU A 137 12.60 3.25 -32.22
N GLU A 138 11.56 2.40 -32.22
CA GLU A 138 11.13 1.70 -33.44
C GLU A 138 10.37 2.62 -34.41
N LYS A 139 9.67 3.64 -33.90
CA LYS A 139 9.08 4.70 -34.74
C LYS A 139 10.16 5.52 -35.46
N ALA A 140 11.28 5.81 -34.78
CA ALA A 140 12.38 6.56 -35.38
C ALA A 140 13.11 5.75 -36.47
N ALA A 141 13.29 4.44 -36.26
CA ALA A 141 13.90 3.56 -37.26
C ALA A 141 13.02 3.42 -38.52
N LYS A 142 11.70 3.35 -38.37
CA LYS A 142 10.77 3.24 -39.51
C LYS A 142 10.61 4.55 -40.29
N ALA A 143 10.76 5.70 -39.64
CA ALA A 143 10.78 7.01 -40.31
C ALA A 143 12.05 7.21 -41.16
N LYS A 144 13.19 6.65 -40.75
CA LYS A 144 14.46 6.74 -41.51
C LYS A 144 14.54 5.78 -42.70
N ALA A 145 13.77 4.70 -42.71
CA ALA A 145 13.76 3.73 -43.81
C ALA A 145 12.83 4.11 -44.99
N GLY A 146 12.15 5.26 -44.91
CA GLY A 146 11.10 5.69 -45.85
C GLY A 146 11.50 6.69 -46.93
N VAL A 147 12.79 6.91 -47.22
CA VAL A 147 13.21 7.84 -48.28
C VAL A 147 13.92 7.07 -49.40
N LYS A 148 13.20 6.88 -50.52
CA LYS A 148 13.76 6.42 -51.80
C LYS A 148 14.91 7.34 -52.25
N PRO A 149 16.02 6.81 -52.81
CA PRO A 149 17.11 7.64 -53.29
C PRO A 149 16.72 8.23 -54.64
N GLY A 150 16.55 9.56 -54.69
CA GLY A 150 16.26 10.26 -55.93
C GLY A 150 16.44 11.76 -55.78
N ALA A 151 17.69 12.21 -55.91
CA ALA A 151 18.10 13.49 -56.53
C ALA A 151 19.56 13.83 -56.14
N LYS A 152 20.43 14.00 -57.14
CA LYS A 152 21.71 14.75 -57.04
C LYS A 152 21.40 16.23 -56.74
N PRO A 153 22.30 17.01 -56.08
CA PRO A 153 23.40 17.71 -56.77
C PRO A 153 24.73 17.71 -55.99
N GLU A 154 25.88 17.49 -56.63
CA GLU A 154 26.88 18.52 -57.00
C GLU A 154 27.38 19.42 -55.85
N THR A 155 28.63 19.18 -55.42
CA THR A 155 29.53 20.24 -54.92
C THR A 155 30.95 19.98 -55.45
N LYS A 156 31.48 20.94 -56.21
CA LYS A 156 32.87 21.07 -56.65
C LYS A 156 33.83 21.20 -55.45
N PRO A 157 35.11 20.81 -55.56
CA PRO A 157 36.15 21.20 -54.62
C PRO A 157 36.76 22.58 -54.97
N SER A 158 37.07 23.30 -53.89
CA SER A 158 38.02 24.43 -53.72
C SER A 158 37.96 25.62 -54.67
#